data_AF-A0A921ZPJ2-F1
#
_entry.id   AF-A0A921ZPJ2-F1
#
_cell.length_a   1.000
_cell.length_b   1.000
_cell.length_c   1.000
_cell.angle_alpha   90.00
_cell.angle_beta   90.00
_cell.angle_gamma   90.00
#
_symmetry.space_group_name_H-M   'P 1'
#
loop_
_entity.id
_entity.type
_entity.pdbx_description
1 polymer ?
#
loop_
_entity_poly.entity_id
_entity_poly.type
_entity_poly.pdbx_seq_one_letter_code
_entity_poly.pdbx_strand_id
1 'polypeptide(L)'
;MEALVKKGYAEIAPRTSHTTRTWYLPHFAVVNALKPEKLRVVHDAAAKTKGTTLNENLLTGPDLLQPLPAVLLRFREHPIAVTADITEMFMQVGLREEDRDALRYLWRGNRRDSRPPEVYRMKVLIFGASCSPATAIYVMNRNAERHRHTHPEAVEAIKKKHYMDDYLDSYEDEHRAITIATQVRNIHREAHLELRKWTSNSPAVLKALGESPSTTEAVDIERTERVLGLIWRPQEDRLAFNLDLARIPSNLLRREAPTKREALKIVMSLFDPLGSKLN
;
A
#
# COMPACT_ATOMS: atom_id res chain seq x y z
N MET A 1 8.27 -13.70 -9.55
CA MET A 1 8.53 -13.36 -10.96
C MET A 1 7.54 -14.04 -11.90
N GLU A 2 7.41 -15.37 -11.91
CA GLU A 2 6.40 -16.08 -12.75
C GLU A 2 4.98 -15.50 -12.61
N ALA A 3 4.55 -15.23 -11.38
CA ALA A 3 3.26 -14.61 -11.12
C ALA A 3 3.10 -13.23 -11.76
N LEU A 4 4.16 -12.42 -11.84
CA LEU A 4 4.11 -11.09 -12.49
C LEU A 4 3.87 -11.23 -13.99
N VAL A 5 4.52 -12.21 -14.62
CA VAL A 5 4.33 -12.50 -16.06
C VAL A 5 2.95 -13.07 -16.32
N LYS A 6 2.50 -14.05 -15.51
CA LYS A 6 1.17 -14.66 -15.63
C LYS A 6 0.04 -13.65 -15.44
N LYS A 7 0.21 -12.68 -14.54
CA LYS A 7 -0.74 -11.56 -14.34
C LYS A 7 -0.63 -10.47 -15.40
N GLY A 8 0.34 -10.54 -16.32
CA GLY A 8 0.54 -9.56 -17.38
C GLY A 8 1.22 -8.25 -16.93
N TYR A 9 1.79 -8.21 -15.72
CA TYR A 9 2.52 -7.07 -15.17
C TYR A 9 3.94 -6.94 -15.72
N ALA A 10 4.52 -8.04 -16.21
CA ALA A 10 5.84 -8.08 -16.82
C ALA A 10 5.83 -8.90 -18.11
N GLU A 11 6.77 -8.61 -19.00
CA GLU A 11 6.95 -9.31 -20.27
C GLU A 11 8.45 -9.55 -20.55
N ILE A 12 8.75 -10.47 -21.45
CA ILE A 12 10.12 -10.63 -21.98
C ILE A 12 10.47 -9.34 -22.72
N ALA A 13 11.63 -8.76 -22.43
CA ALA A 13 12.09 -7.56 -23.10
C ALA A 13 12.46 -7.87 -24.57
N PRO A 14 12.20 -6.95 -25.50
CA PRO A 14 12.61 -7.13 -26.89
C PRO A 14 14.14 -7.25 -26.99
N ARG A 15 14.62 -8.05 -27.96
CA ARG A 15 16.06 -8.30 -28.18
C ARG A 15 16.83 -7.02 -28.45
N THR A 16 16.22 -6.10 -29.18
CA THR A 16 16.72 -4.75 -29.43
C THR A 16 15.90 -3.75 -28.63
N SER A 17 16.57 -2.94 -27.80
CA SER A 17 15.94 -1.75 -27.24
C SER A 17 15.81 -0.70 -28.34
N HIS A 18 14.63 -0.11 -28.48
CA HIS A 18 14.40 1.02 -29.38
C HIS A 18 14.56 2.37 -28.67
N THR A 19 14.95 2.37 -27.39
CA THR A 19 15.08 3.55 -26.56
C THR A 19 16.45 3.62 -25.87
N THR A 20 16.95 4.84 -25.68
CA THR A 20 18.16 5.10 -24.89
C THR A 20 17.90 5.02 -23.39
N ARG A 21 16.62 5.01 -22.96
CA ARG A 21 16.19 4.92 -21.56
C ARG A 21 16.16 3.47 -21.10
N THR A 22 17.33 2.86 -20.96
CA THR A 22 17.46 1.46 -20.52
C THR A 22 18.10 1.37 -19.14
N TRP A 23 17.45 0.67 -18.21
CA TRP A 23 18.00 0.43 -16.87
C TRP A 23 17.67 -0.99 -16.40
N TYR A 24 18.62 -1.61 -15.69
CA TYR A 24 18.47 -2.96 -15.15
C TYR A 24 18.37 -2.89 -13.63
N LEU A 25 17.22 -3.31 -13.11
CA LEU A 25 16.90 -3.32 -11.70
C LEU A 25 17.38 -4.63 -11.07
N PRO A 26 18.23 -4.57 -10.04
CA PRO A 26 18.39 -5.69 -9.15
C PRO A 26 17.06 -5.96 -8.44
N HIS A 27 16.84 -7.22 -8.09
CA HIS A 27 15.61 -7.63 -7.43
C HIS A 27 15.91 -8.65 -6.35
N PHE A 28 15.12 -8.61 -5.29
CA PHE A 28 15.23 -9.52 -4.16
C PHE A 28 13.85 -9.83 -3.56
N ALA A 29 13.77 -10.94 -2.84
CA ALA A 29 12.57 -11.32 -2.12
C ALA A 29 12.59 -10.72 -0.71
N VAL A 30 11.49 -10.11 -0.32
CA VAL A 30 11.21 -9.70 1.06
C VAL A 30 10.11 -10.60 1.59
N VAL A 31 10.36 -11.23 2.73
CA VAL A 31 9.39 -12.04 3.45
C VAL A 31 9.06 -11.31 4.74
N ASN A 32 7.77 -11.08 4.98
CA ASN A 32 7.32 -10.53 6.24
C ASN A 32 7.27 -11.65 7.29
N ALA A 33 7.95 -11.49 8.42
CA ALA A 33 7.97 -12.50 9.49
C ALA A 33 6.57 -12.82 10.07
N LEU A 34 5.64 -11.87 10.03
CA LEU A 34 4.25 -12.04 10.48
C LEU A 34 3.34 -12.67 9.40
N LYS A 35 3.78 -12.66 8.14
CA LYS A 35 3.09 -13.25 6.99
C LYS A 35 4.12 -14.01 6.14
N PRO A 36 4.76 -15.06 6.70
CA PRO A 36 5.86 -15.75 6.04
C PRO A 36 5.46 -16.37 4.70
N GLU A 37 4.17 -16.63 4.50
CA GLU A 37 3.58 -17.12 3.26
C GLU A 37 3.52 -16.07 2.14
N LYS A 38 3.63 -14.77 2.46
CA LYS A 38 3.57 -13.68 1.49
C LYS A 38 4.97 -13.17 1.13
N LEU A 39 5.55 -13.78 0.11
CA LEU A 39 6.77 -13.29 -0.54
C LEU A 39 6.45 -12.09 -1.44
N ARG A 40 7.13 -10.96 -1.19
CA ARG A 40 7.09 -9.77 -2.05
C ARG A 40 8.39 -9.66 -2.82
N VAL A 41 8.31 -9.44 -4.13
CA VAL A 41 9.48 -9.17 -4.96
C VAL A 41 9.66 -7.66 -5.01
N VAL A 42 10.84 -7.19 -4.63
CA VAL A 42 11.22 -5.78 -4.73
C VAL A 42 12.13 -5.59 -5.93
N HIS A 43 11.83 -4.59 -6.75
CA HIS A 43 12.73 -4.10 -7.79
C HIS A 43 13.41 -2.84 -7.26
N ASP A 44 14.73 -2.90 -7.04
CA ASP A 44 15.44 -1.87 -6.32
C ASP A 44 15.89 -0.73 -7.25
N ALA A 45 15.06 0.31 -7.31
CA ALA A 45 15.34 1.54 -8.05
C ALA A 45 16.34 2.47 -7.33
N ALA A 46 16.70 2.19 -6.08
CA ALA A 46 17.69 2.93 -5.30
C ALA A 46 19.10 2.31 -5.40
N ALA A 47 19.23 1.13 -6.02
CA ALA A 47 20.52 0.50 -6.25
C ALA A 47 21.41 1.37 -7.16
N LYS A 48 22.61 1.68 -6.68
CA LYS A 48 23.60 2.49 -7.40
C LYS A 48 24.30 1.69 -8.49
N THR A 49 24.30 2.22 -9.71
CA THR A 49 25.04 1.69 -10.86
C THR A 49 25.74 2.86 -11.55
N LYS A 50 27.06 2.72 -11.81
CA LYS A 50 27.88 3.75 -12.46
C LYS A 50 27.74 5.15 -11.84
N GLY A 51 27.63 5.21 -10.52
CA GLY A 51 27.57 6.48 -9.77
C GLY A 51 26.18 7.13 -9.66
N THR A 52 25.13 6.53 -10.23
CA THR A 52 23.75 7.06 -10.10
C THR A 52 22.73 5.95 -9.81
N THR A 53 21.48 6.30 -9.51
CA THR A 53 20.35 5.37 -9.31
C THR A 53 19.23 5.66 -10.31
N LEU A 54 18.29 4.74 -10.48
CA LEU A 54 17.11 5.03 -11.30
C LEU A 54 16.30 6.18 -10.66
N ASN A 55 16.12 6.17 -9.34
CA ASN A 55 15.36 7.20 -8.63
C ASN A 55 15.92 8.63 -8.79
N GLU A 56 17.25 8.79 -8.89
CA GLU A 56 17.88 10.09 -9.18
C GLU A 56 17.58 10.60 -10.60
N ASN A 57 17.25 9.68 -11.52
CA ASN A 57 16.93 10.00 -12.92
C ASN A 57 15.41 10.04 -13.17
N LEU A 58 14.58 9.84 -12.14
CA LEU A 58 13.13 9.91 -12.20
C LEU A 58 12.64 11.22 -11.58
N LEU A 59 11.65 11.84 -12.21
CA LEU A 59 10.90 12.92 -11.58
C LEU A 59 9.91 12.32 -10.59
N THR A 60 10.14 12.50 -9.29
CA THR A 60 9.27 12.01 -8.21
C THR A 60 7.81 12.47 -8.36
N GLY A 61 7.60 13.64 -8.93
CA GLY A 61 6.29 14.28 -9.01
C GLY A 61 5.91 15.02 -7.72
N PRO A 62 4.76 15.71 -7.71
CA PRO A 62 4.28 16.42 -6.53
C PRO A 62 3.83 15.42 -5.45
N ASP A 63 3.91 15.84 -4.19
CA ASP A 63 3.30 15.10 -3.09
C ASP A 63 1.77 15.25 -3.15
N LEU A 64 1.09 14.18 -3.54
CA LEU A 64 -0.38 14.11 -3.61
C LEU A 64 -0.97 13.31 -2.45
N LEU A 65 -0.13 12.82 -1.54
CA LEU A 65 -0.55 11.99 -0.43
C LEU A 65 -1.35 12.84 0.56
N GLN A 66 -2.49 12.31 1.00
CA GLN A 66 -3.22 12.94 2.10
C GLN A 66 -2.42 12.75 3.39
N PRO A 67 -2.26 13.80 4.22
CA PRO A 67 -1.62 13.66 5.51
C PRO A 67 -2.35 12.57 6.32
N LEU A 68 -1.61 11.55 6.75
CA LEU A 68 -2.15 10.45 7.53
C LEU A 68 -2.99 10.92 8.75
N PRO A 69 -2.56 11.93 9.53
CA PRO A 69 -3.38 12.43 10.64
C PRO A 69 -4.74 12.94 10.17
N ALA A 70 -4.80 13.60 9.01
CA ALA A 70 -6.05 14.12 8.46
C ALA A 70 -6.99 12.98 8.01
N VAL A 71 -6.45 11.91 7.42
CA VAL A 71 -7.22 10.72 7.05
C VAL A 71 -7.76 10.03 8.31
N LEU A 72 -6.93 9.85 9.34
CA LEU A 72 -7.32 9.24 10.61
C LEU A 72 -8.38 10.04 11.37
N LEU A 73 -8.25 11.37 11.45
CA LEU A 73 -9.23 12.23 12.10
C LEU A 73 -10.60 12.13 11.41
N ARG A 74 -10.59 12.19 10.08
CA ARG A 74 -11.80 11.99 9.25
C ARG A 74 -12.40 10.60 9.40
N PHE A 75 -11.58 9.57 9.54
CA PHE A 75 -12.03 8.20 9.80
C PHE A 75 -12.72 8.09 11.16
N ARG A 76 -12.38 8.94 12.13
CA ARG A 76 -12.98 8.95 13.47
C ARG A 76 -14.07 10.00 13.69
N GLU A 77 -14.47 10.71 12.63
CA GLU A 77 -15.44 11.81 12.71
C GLU A 77 -16.86 11.34 13.01
N HIS A 78 -17.23 10.14 12.57
CA HIS A 78 -18.60 9.64 12.62
C HIS A 78 -18.68 8.18 13.15
N PRO A 79 -19.86 7.72 13.60
CA PRO A 79 -20.00 6.43 14.28
C PRO A 79 -19.90 5.19 13.38
N ILE A 80 -20.20 5.28 12.09
CA ILE A 80 -20.15 4.12 11.18
C ILE A 80 -18.86 4.17 10.37
N ALA A 81 -17.87 3.39 10.79
CA ALA A 81 -16.55 3.35 10.17
C ALA A 81 -16.46 2.27 9.08
N VAL A 82 -15.78 2.58 7.98
CA VAL A 82 -15.57 1.69 6.84
C VAL A 82 -14.12 1.78 6.36
N THR A 83 -13.50 0.62 6.12
CA THR A 83 -12.17 0.53 5.51
C THR A 83 -12.13 -0.46 4.36
N ALA A 84 -11.23 -0.27 3.39
CA ALA A 84 -10.94 -1.23 2.32
C ALA A 84 -9.53 -1.03 1.77
N ASP A 85 -8.97 -2.01 1.06
CA ASP A 85 -7.65 -1.90 0.41
C ASP A 85 -7.72 -2.12 -1.11
N ILE A 86 -7.05 -1.25 -1.87
CA ILE A 86 -6.89 -1.40 -3.33
C ILE A 86 -5.89 -2.51 -3.59
N THR A 87 -6.32 -3.52 -4.34
CA THR A 87 -5.46 -4.66 -4.67
C THR A 87 -4.35 -4.27 -5.64
N GLU A 88 -3.09 -4.37 -5.20
CA GLU A 88 -1.91 -4.17 -6.06
C GLU A 88 -1.95 -2.82 -6.82
N MET A 89 -2.29 -1.72 -6.13
CA MET A 89 -2.57 -0.40 -6.72
C MET A 89 -1.57 0.03 -7.81
N PHE A 90 -0.26 -0.08 -7.55
CA PHE A 90 0.77 0.29 -8.53
C PHE A 90 0.74 -0.58 -9.78
N MET A 91 0.48 -1.88 -9.64
CA MET A 91 0.40 -2.79 -10.78
C MET A 91 -0.84 -2.58 -11.65
N GLN A 92 -1.84 -1.84 -11.18
CA GLN A 92 -2.99 -1.46 -12.01
C GLN A 92 -2.69 -0.29 -12.95
N VAL A 93 -1.54 0.39 -12.79
CA VAL A 93 -1.15 1.53 -13.62
C VAL A 93 -0.11 1.11 -14.66
N GLY A 94 -0.54 1.09 -15.92
CA GLY A 94 0.30 0.75 -17.06
C GLY A 94 1.32 1.83 -17.43
N LEU A 95 2.49 1.40 -17.88
CA LEU A 95 3.55 2.22 -18.44
C LEU A 95 3.42 2.31 -19.96
N ARG A 96 3.77 3.49 -20.48
CA ARG A 96 3.99 3.69 -21.91
C ARG A 96 5.11 2.77 -22.39
N GLU A 97 4.99 2.29 -23.62
CA GLU A 97 5.90 1.26 -24.14
C GLU A 97 7.36 1.74 -24.18
N GLU A 98 7.58 3.01 -24.52
CA GLU A 98 8.88 3.66 -24.59
C GLU A 98 9.61 3.78 -23.24
N ASP A 99 8.89 3.68 -22.12
CA ASP A 99 9.45 3.81 -20.77
C ASP A 99 9.68 2.45 -20.09
N ARG A 100 9.11 1.35 -20.63
CA ARG A 100 9.22 0.01 -20.02
C ARG A 100 10.66 -0.50 -19.91
N ASP A 101 11.52 -0.09 -20.85
CA ASP A 101 12.93 -0.50 -20.86
C ASP A 101 13.77 0.15 -19.74
N ALA A 102 13.24 1.19 -19.08
CA ALA A 102 13.81 1.71 -17.84
C ALA A 102 13.57 0.80 -16.63
N LEU A 103 12.72 -0.22 -16.76
CA LEU A 103 12.38 -1.17 -15.69
C LEU A 103 12.71 -2.62 -16.07
N ARG A 104 13.86 -2.84 -16.73
CA ARG A 104 14.31 -4.20 -17.06
C ARG A 104 14.83 -4.92 -15.82
N TYR A 105 14.77 -6.24 -15.83
CA TYR A 105 15.41 -7.10 -14.83
C TYR A 105 15.81 -8.44 -15.45
N LEU A 106 16.84 -9.07 -14.89
CA LEU A 106 17.31 -10.38 -15.33
C LEU A 106 16.64 -11.48 -14.52
N TRP A 107 16.12 -12.52 -15.15
CA TRP A 107 15.52 -13.64 -14.43
C TRP A 107 15.72 -14.96 -15.19
N ARG A 108 15.95 -16.05 -14.43
CA ARG A 108 16.21 -17.39 -14.99
C ARG A 108 15.34 -18.49 -14.37
N GLY A 109 14.34 -18.13 -13.56
CA GLY A 109 13.48 -19.08 -12.86
C GLY A 109 14.27 -20.11 -12.04
N ASN A 110 13.86 -21.37 -12.15
CA ASN A 110 14.52 -22.51 -11.49
C ASN A 110 15.72 -23.06 -12.26
N ARG A 111 16.07 -22.47 -13.41
CA ARG A 111 17.23 -22.87 -14.20
C ARG A 111 18.51 -22.62 -13.41
N ARG A 112 19.37 -23.64 -13.31
CA ARG A 112 20.69 -23.60 -12.65
C ARG A 112 21.83 -23.95 -13.60
N ASP A 113 21.57 -24.01 -14.90
CA ASP A 113 22.58 -24.20 -15.94
C ASP A 113 23.38 -22.92 -16.25
N SER A 114 24.36 -23.04 -17.14
CA SER A 114 25.26 -21.96 -17.56
C SER A 114 24.63 -20.99 -18.58
N ARG A 115 23.39 -21.22 -19.03
CA ARG A 115 22.77 -20.32 -20.00
C ARG A 115 22.55 -18.93 -19.37
N PRO A 116 22.71 -17.85 -20.15
CA PRO A 116 22.48 -16.51 -19.65
C PRO A 116 21.03 -16.35 -19.14
N PRO A 117 20.78 -15.49 -18.14
CA PRO A 117 19.42 -15.19 -17.71
C PRO A 117 18.66 -14.48 -18.84
N GLU A 118 17.35 -14.61 -18.82
CA GLU A 118 16.49 -13.87 -19.75
C GLU A 118 16.25 -12.46 -19.22
N VAL A 119 16.03 -11.53 -20.15
CA VAL A 119 15.72 -10.14 -19.83
C VAL A 119 14.20 -9.97 -19.86
N TYR A 120 13.66 -9.50 -18.76
CA TYR A 120 12.26 -9.11 -18.62
C TYR A 120 12.17 -7.59 -18.43
N ARG A 121 11.00 -7.02 -18.66
CA ARG A 121 10.68 -5.63 -18.35
C ARG A 121 9.29 -5.52 -17.74
N MET A 122 9.13 -4.57 -16.82
CA MET A 122 7.82 -4.27 -16.22
C MET A 122 6.97 -3.47 -17.20
N LYS A 123 5.67 -3.76 -17.22
CA LYS A 123 4.66 -3.02 -18.01
C LYS A 123 3.85 -2.04 -17.18
N VAL A 124 4.06 -2.04 -15.86
CA VAL A 124 3.26 -1.34 -14.86
C VAL A 124 4.19 -0.70 -13.84
N LEU A 125 3.67 0.23 -13.02
CA LEU A 125 4.45 0.84 -11.96
C LEU A 125 5.00 -0.20 -10.98
N ILE A 126 6.20 0.04 -10.46
CA ILE A 126 6.85 -0.82 -9.47
C ILE A 126 6.85 -0.18 -8.09
N PHE A 127 6.91 -1.02 -7.06
CA PHE A 127 7.36 -0.60 -5.75
C PHE A 127 8.82 -0.15 -5.82
N GLY A 128 9.17 0.89 -5.07
CA GLY A 128 10.55 1.39 -4.93
C GLY A 128 10.95 2.50 -5.92
N ALA A 129 10.20 2.70 -7.01
CA ALA A 129 10.40 3.86 -7.89
C ALA A 129 9.80 5.13 -7.25
N SER A 130 10.59 6.21 -7.22
CA SER A 130 10.21 7.48 -6.57
C SER A 130 8.95 8.12 -7.14
N CYS A 131 8.70 7.94 -8.45
CA CYS A 131 7.55 8.51 -9.14
C CYS A 131 6.25 7.69 -9.00
N SER A 132 6.33 6.44 -8.54
CA SER A 132 5.17 5.53 -8.49
C SER A 132 4.03 6.06 -7.60
N PRO A 133 4.27 6.57 -6.37
CA PRO A 133 3.21 7.06 -5.50
C PRO A 133 2.41 8.21 -6.13
N ALA A 134 3.09 9.27 -6.56
CA ALA A 134 2.45 10.43 -7.17
C ALA A 134 1.68 10.04 -8.44
N THR A 135 2.25 9.18 -9.28
CA THR A 135 1.61 8.72 -10.50
C THR A 135 0.34 7.90 -10.21
N ALA A 136 0.41 6.98 -9.26
CA ALA A 136 -0.75 6.13 -8.91
C ALA A 136 -1.89 6.95 -8.30
N ILE A 137 -1.58 7.86 -7.36
CA ILE A 137 -2.58 8.76 -6.76
C ILE A 137 -3.19 9.67 -7.83
N TYR A 138 -2.38 10.21 -8.74
CA TYR A 138 -2.89 11.05 -9.83
C TYR A 138 -3.87 10.30 -10.72
N VAL A 139 -3.54 9.07 -11.13
CA VAL A 139 -4.43 8.23 -11.95
C VAL A 139 -5.74 7.93 -11.22
N MET A 140 -5.65 7.56 -9.94
CA MET A 140 -6.81 7.32 -9.08
C MET A 140 -7.72 8.56 -8.98
N ASN A 141 -7.14 9.73 -8.67
CA ASN A 141 -7.88 10.99 -8.54
C ASN A 141 -8.48 11.41 -9.88
N ARG A 142 -7.76 11.22 -10.99
CA ARG A 142 -8.26 11.52 -12.34
C ARG A 142 -9.43 10.62 -12.73
N ASN A 143 -9.42 9.36 -12.33
CA ASN A 143 -10.55 8.46 -12.52
C ASN A 143 -11.79 8.93 -11.74
N ALA A 144 -11.61 9.28 -10.46
CA ALA A 144 -12.68 9.81 -9.63
C ALA A 144 -13.27 11.09 -10.24
N GLU A 145 -12.42 12.01 -10.70
CA GLU A 145 -12.84 13.31 -11.22
C GLU A 145 -13.81 13.21 -12.42
N ARG A 146 -13.76 12.12 -13.21
CA ARG A 146 -14.73 11.86 -14.29
C ARG A 146 -16.17 11.72 -13.81
N HIS A 147 -16.35 11.40 -12.53
CA HIS A 147 -17.63 11.15 -11.89
C HIS A 147 -18.11 12.33 -11.03
N ARG A 148 -17.41 13.48 -11.04
CA ARG A 148 -17.73 14.61 -10.14
C ARG A 148 -19.16 15.11 -10.31
N HIS A 149 -19.71 15.06 -11.53
CA HIS A 149 -21.08 15.53 -11.79
C HIS A 149 -22.16 14.57 -11.28
N THR A 150 -21.90 13.26 -11.25
CA THR A 150 -22.89 12.24 -10.86
C THR A 150 -22.75 11.79 -9.42
N HIS A 151 -21.51 11.75 -8.89
CA HIS A 151 -21.19 11.24 -7.55
C HIS A 151 -20.20 12.16 -6.81
N PRO A 152 -20.51 13.46 -6.63
CA PRO A 152 -19.57 14.43 -6.07
C PRO A 152 -19.02 14.03 -4.69
N GLU A 153 -19.86 13.47 -3.82
CA GLU A 153 -19.46 13.01 -2.49
C GLU A 153 -18.46 11.85 -2.55
N ALA A 154 -18.71 10.84 -3.38
CA ALA A 154 -17.78 9.72 -3.56
C ALA A 154 -16.43 10.17 -4.15
N VAL A 155 -16.44 11.17 -5.04
CA VAL A 155 -15.20 11.77 -5.57
C VAL A 155 -14.39 12.44 -4.48
N GLU A 156 -15.04 13.19 -3.59
CA GLU A 156 -14.36 13.80 -2.45
C GLU A 156 -13.85 12.74 -1.46
N ALA A 157 -14.62 11.67 -1.23
CA ALA A 157 -14.17 10.54 -0.42
C ALA A 157 -12.90 9.91 -1.01
N ILE A 158 -12.87 9.61 -2.32
CA ILE A 158 -11.68 9.05 -2.97
C ILE A 158 -10.46 9.95 -2.81
N LYS A 159 -10.62 11.26 -2.98
CA LYS A 159 -9.51 12.21 -2.95
C LYS A 159 -8.97 12.49 -1.53
N LYS A 160 -9.82 12.41 -0.50
CA LYS A 160 -9.50 12.87 0.86
C LYS A 160 -9.37 11.75 1.91
N LYS A 161 -9.93 10.58 1.64
CA LYS A 161 -10.08 9.49 2.62
C LYS A 161 -9.22 8.26 2.27
N HIS A 162 -8.43 8.35 1.21
CA HIS A 162 -7.37 7.41 0.92
C HIS A 162 -6.05 7.82 1.58
N TYR A 163 -5.38 6.85 2.18
CA TYR A 163 -3.95 6.89 2.43
C TYR A 163 -3.28 5.84 1.55
N MET A 164 -2.67 6.27 0.44
CA MET A 164 -2.19 5.37 -0.61
C MET A 164 -3.29 4.40 -1.09
N ASP A 165 -3.08 3.09 -0.98
CA ASP A 165 -4.01 2.03 -1.36
C ASP A 165 -5.11 1.77 -0.31
N ASP A 166 -4.98 2.29 0.90
CA ASP A 166 -5.95 2.09 1.97
C ASP A 166 -7.03 3.18 1.94
N TYR A 167 -8.29 2.77 1.91
CA TYR A 167 -9.47 3.63 2.04
C TYR A 167 -9.96 3.59 3.49
N LEU A 168 -10.11 4.75 4.14
CA LEU A 168 -10.60 4.87 5.51
C LEU A 168 -11.59 6.03 5.65
N ASP A 169 -12.84 5.72 5.96
CA ASP A 169 -13.88 6.74 6.12
C ASP A 169 -14.86 6.40 7.24
N SER A 170 -15.65 7.37 7.65
CA SER A 170 -16.80 7.14 8.53
C SER A 170 -17.99 8.01 8.15
N TYR A 171 -19.18 7.56 8.57
CA TYR A 171 -20.46 8.12 8.18
C TYR A 171 -21.43 8.18 9.36
N GLU A 172 -22.41 9.08 9.28
CA GLU A 172 -23.40 9.34 10.33
C GLU A 172 -24.31 8.13 10.57
N ASP A 173 -24.59 7.36 9.52
CA ASP A 173 -25.47 6.20 9.56
C ASP A 173 -25.08 5.14 8.50
N GLU A 174 -25.67 3.94 8.66
CA GLU A 174 -25.39 2.78 7.81
C GLU A 174 -25.83 2.99 6.36
N HIS A 175 -26.93 3.71 6.12
CA HIS A 175 -27.44 3.94 4.77
C HIS A 175 -26.48 4.82 3.97
N ARG A 176 -25.96 5.89 4.57
CA ARG A 176 -24.91 6.73 3.96
C ARG A 176 -23.64 5.94 3.72
N ALA A 177 -23.19 5.16 4.70
CA ALA A 177 -21.99 4.32 4.56
C ALA A 177 -22.12 3.37 3.37
N ILE A 178 -23.23 2.64 3.26
CA ILE A 178 -23.48 1.69 2.16
C ILE A 178 -23.50 2.40 0.81
N THR A 179 -24.18 3.55 0.75
CA THR A 179 -24.34 4.32 -0.49
C THR A 179 -23.00 4.82 -1.02
N ILE A 180 -22.25 5.55 -0.19
CA ILE A 180 -20.99 6.16 -0.63
C ILE A 180 -19.91 5.10 -0.83
N ALA A 181 -19.78 4.12 0.08
CA ALA A 181 -18.81 3.04 -0.10
C ALA A 181 -19.07 2.22 -1.38
N THR A 182 -20.34 1.99 -1.73
CA THR A 182 -20.71 1.33 -2.99
C THR A 182 -20.35 2.19 -4.22
N GLN A 183 -20.59 3.50 -4.16
CA GLN A 183 -20.20 4.42 -5.24
C GLN A 183 -18.67 4.44 -5.41
N VAL A 184 -17.91 4.56 -4.31
CA VAL A 184 -16.45 4.52 -4.30
C VAL A 184 -15.95 3.21 -4.92
N ARG A 185 -16.51 2.07 -4.51
CA ARG A 185 -16.21 0.75 -5.10
C ARG A 185 -16.42 0.73 -6.61
N ASN A 186 -17.56 1.23 -7.07
CA ASN A 186 -17.92 1.19 -8.49
C ASN A 186 -17.01 2.09 -9.33
N ILE A 187 -16.75 3.32 -8.86
CA ILE A 187 -15.85 4.28 -9.53
C ILE A 187 -14.46 3.67 -9.70
N HIS A 188 -13.90 3.09 -8.64
CA HIS A 188 -12.58 2.46 -8.72
C HIS A 188 -12.56 1.23 -9.64
N ARG A 189 -13.62 0.42 -9.62
CA ARG A 189 -13.75 -0.77 -10.47
C ARG A 189 -13.73 -0.44 -11.96
N GLU A 190 -14.26 0.70 -12.38
CA GLU A 190 -14.17 1.17 -13.78
C GLU A 190 -12.72 1.41 -14.23
N ALA A 191 -11.82 1.74 -13.31
CA ALA A 191 -10.38 1.86 -13.56
C ALA A 191 -9.58 0.60 -13.22
N HIS A 192 -10.25 -0.55 -13.00
CA HIS A 192 -9.63 -1.80 -12.56
C HIS A 192 -8.92 -1.70 -11.20
N LEU A 193 -9.24 -0.68 -10.39
CA LEU A 193 -8.76 -0.54 -9.02
C LEU A 193 -9.72 -1.32 -8.10
N GLU A 194 -9.49 -2.61 -7.93
CA GLU A 194 -10.39 -3.45 -7.13
C GLU A 194 -10.18 -3.25 -5.62
N LEU A 195 -11.19 -2.70 -4.94
CA LEU A 195 -11.25 -2.60 -3.48
C LEU A 195 -11.66 -3.94 -2.86
N ARG A 196 -10.86 -4.41 -1.90
CA ARG A 196 -11.05 -5.67 -1.17
C ARG A 196 -11.00 -5.44 0.34
N LYS A 197 -11.30 -6.51 1.08
CA LYS A 197 -11.24 -6.56 2.56
C LYS A 197 -12.04 -5.45 3.20
N TRP A 198 -13.27 -5.26 2.71
CA TRP A 198 -14.15 -4.28 3.33
C TRP A 198 -14.35 -4.66 4.80
N THR A 199 -14.07 -3.70 5.68
CA THR A 199 -14.26 -3.86 7.12
C THR A 199 -15.13 -2.73 7.64
N SER A 200 -16.05 -3.03 8.55
CA SER A 200 -16.90 -2.04 9.21
C SER A 200 -17.21 -2.47 10.64
N ASN A 201 -17.50 -1.50 11.52
CA ASN A 201 -18.09 -1.75 12.83
C ASN A 201 -19.60 -2.06 12.75
N SER A 202 -20.24 -1.84 11.59
CA SER A 202 -21.62 -2.26 11.33
C SER A 202 -21.68 -3.57 10.54
N PRO A 203 -22.32 -4.63 11.08
CA PRO A 203 -22.60 -5.85 10.34
C PRO A 203 -23.51 -5.64 9.12
N ALA A 204 -24.42 -4.64 9.17
CA ALA A 204 -25.32 -4.34 8.06
C ALA A 204 -24.55 -3.78 6.86
N VAL A 205 -23.60 -2.87 7.12
CA VAL A 205 -22.71 -2.31 6.11
C VAL A 205 -21.84 -3.39 5.47
N LEU A 206 -21.22 -4.27 6.28
CA LEU A 206 -20.43 -5.39 5.77
C LEU A 206 -21.24 -6.29 4.84
N LYS A 207 -22.43 -6.68 5.28
CA LYS A 207 -23.33 -7.55 4.50
C LYS A 207 -23.71 -6.90 3.17
N ALA A 208 -24.02 -5.61 3.15
CA ALA A 208 -24.35 -4.87 1.94
C ALA A 208 -23.16 -4.73 0.97
N LEU A 209 -21.94 -4.66 1.51
CA LEU A 209 -20.71 -4.65 0.72
C LEU A 209 -20.29 -6.05 0.22
N GLY A 210 -21.01 -7.10 0.62
CA GLY A 210 -20.75 -8.47 0.20
C GLY A 210 -19.66 -9.17 1.01
N GLU A 211 -19.31 -8.63 2.17
CA GLU A 211 -18.35 -9.24 3.10
C GLU A 211 -19.08 -9.82 4.31
N SER A 212 -18.39 -10.71 5.02
CA SER A 212 -18.85 -11.25 6.31
C SER A 212 -17.94 -10.73 7.43
N PRO A 213 -18.43 -10.67 8.68
CA PRO A 213 -17.58 -10.34 9.82
C PRO A 213 -16.39 -11.32 9.85
N SER A 214 -15.17 -10.80 9.68
CA SER A 214 -13.97 -11.60 9.89
C SER A 214 -13.92 -12.00 11.36
N THR A 215 -13.72 -13.29 11.61
CA THR A 215 -13.45 -13.85 12.95
C THR A 215 -12.06 -13.48 13.46
N THR A 216 -11.19 -12.89 12.63
CA THR A 216 -9.85 -12.46 13.03
C THR A 216 -9.83 -10.97 13.36
N GLU A 217 -9.56 -10.73 14.64
CA GLU A 217 -9.55 -9.47 15.36
C GLU A 217 -8.54 -8.49 14.76
N ALA A 218 -9.04 -7.30 14.45
CA ALA A 218 -8.28 -6.06 14.25
C ALA A 218 -7.63 -5.79 12.87
N VAL A 219 -7.94 -4.61 12.32
CA VAL A 219 -7.44 -4.07 11.04
C VAL A 219 -6.20 -3.22 11.30
N ASP A 220 -5.08 -3.59 10.70
CA ASP A 220 -3.86 -2.78 10.71
C ASP A 220 -4.04 -1.58 9.77
N ILE A 221 -4.16 -0.38 10.34
CA ILE A 221 -4.39 0.88 9.61
C ILE A 221 -3.06 1.46 9.08
N GLU A 222 -1.93 1.06 9.65
CA GLU A 222 -0.62 1.57 9.25
C GLU A 222 0.23 0.44 8.68
N ARG A 223 -0.11 0.01 7.46
CA ARG A 223 0.77 -0.84 6.64
C ARG A 223 2.03 -0.09 6.18
N THR A 224 2.79 0.45 7.11
CA THR A 224 4.18 0.84 6.91
C THR A 224 5.01 -0.08 7.78
N GLU A 225 5.66 -1.05 7.16
CA GLU A 225 6.51 -2.02 7.84
C GLU A 225 7.51 -1.28 8.75
N ARG A 226 7.28 -1.26 10.09
CA ARG A 226 8.28 -1.42 11.18
C ARG A 226 8.16 -0.53 12.43
N VAL A 227 7.14 0.30 12.61
CA VAL A 227 6.97 1.04 13.88
C VAL A 227 5.49 0.91 14.29
N LEU A 228 5.23 0.51 15.53
CA LEU A 228 4.03 -0.19 16.01
C LEU A 228 2.72 0.48 15.59
N GLY A 229 2.19 0.01 14.45
CA GLY A 229 1.09 0.64 13.73
C GLY A 229 -0.21 0.69 14.51
N LEU A 230 -1.01 1.71 14.23
CA LEU A 230 -2.39 1.77 14.71
C LEU A 230 -3.20 0.58 14.16
N ILE A 231 -3.88 -0.09 15.08
CA ILE A 231 -4.85 -1.12 14.81
C ILE A 231 -6.23 -0.56 15.11
N TRP A 232 -7.21 -0.81 14.25
CA TRP A 232 -8.61 -0.63 14.57
C TRP A 232 -9.30 -1.94 14.86
N ARG A 233 -10.05 -2.00 15.97
CA ARG A 233 -10.93 -3.11 16.34
C ARG A 233 -12.36 -2.73 15.98
N PRO A 234 -12.94 -3.27 14.89
CA PRO A 234 -14.24 -2.83 14.42
C PRO A 234 -15.36 -3.07 15.43
N GLN A 235 -15.36 -4.21 16.13
CA GLN A 235 -16.42 -4.58 17.06
C GLN A 235 -16.51 -3.65 18.27
N GLU A 236 -15.36 -3.21 18.79
CA GLU A 236 -15.27 -2.25 19.89
C GLU A 236 -15.29 -0.80 19.41
N ASP A 237 -15.12 -0.60 18.11
CA ASP A 237 -14.83 0.67 17.45
C ASP A 237 -13.69 1.46 18.13
N ARG A 238 -12.57 0.78 18.40
CA ARG A 238 -11.41 1.37 19.10
C ARG A 238 -10.14 1.30 18.27
N LEU A 239 -9.40 2.40 18.30
CA LEU A 239 -7.99 2.42 17.89
C LEU A 239 -7.13 1.91 19.04
N ALA A 240 -6.18 1.04 18.72
CA ALA A 240 -5.22 0.44 19.62
C ALA A 240 -3.84 0.50 18.98
N PHE A 241 -2.78 0.41 19.78
CA PHE A 241 -1.43 0.25 19.27
C PHE A 241 -1.07 -1.23 19.23
N ASN A 242 -0.46 -1.67 18.13
CA ASN A 242 0.10 -3.02 18.09
C ASN A 242 1.37 -3.09 18.95
N LEU A 243 1.25 -3.41 20.23
CA LEU A 243 2.41 -3.68 21.08
C LEU A 243 2.92 -5.10 20.79
N ASP A 244 3.66 -5.29 19.69
CA ASP A 244 4.36 -6.54 19.41
C ASP A 244 5.55 -6.71 20.38
N LEU A 245 5.23 -7.08 21.63
CA LEU A 245 6.17 -7.29 22.73
C LEU A 245 7.19 -8.39 22.43
N ALA A 246 6.99 -9.22 21.40
CA ALA A 246 7.95 -10.23 20.96
C ALA A 246 9.29 -9.62 20.49
N ARG A 247 9.30 -8.33 20.13
CA ARG A 247 10.51 -7.57 19.77
C ARG A 247 11.20 -6.91 20.97
N ILE A 248 10.52 -6.84 22.11
CA ILE A 248 11.13 -6.43 23.37
C ILE A 248 11.93 -7.64 23.85
N PRO A 249 13.27 -7.54 23.91
CA PRO A 249 14.08 -8.68 24.31
C PRO A 249 13.61 -9.16 25.69
N SER A 250 13.44 -10.47 25.85
CA SER A 250 12.74 -11.08 26.98
C SER A 250 13.39 -10.80 28.34
N ASN A 251 14.66 -10.37 28.34
CA ASN A 251 15.37 -9.84 29.50
C ASN A 251 14.75 -8.52 30.02
N LEU A 252 14.11 -7.72 29.18
CA LEU A 252 13.42 -6.49 29.59
C LEU A 252 12.04 -6.73 30.22
N LEU A 253 11.37 -7.80 29.81
CA LEU A 253 10.11 -8.23 30.43
C LEU A 253 10.32 -8.91 31.80
N ARG A 254 11.57 -9.33 32.08
CA ARG A 254 11.97 -10.07 33.30
C ARG A 254 12.86 -9.29 34.26
N ARG A 255 13.34 -8.09 33.88
CA ARG A 255 14.17 -7.22 34.74
C ARG A 255 13.29 -6.25 35.51
N GLU A 256 13.65 -5.99 36.77
CA GLU A 256 12.98 -4.97 37.59
C GLU A 256 13.24 -3.52 37.10
N ALA A 257 14.29 -3.29 36.29
CA ALA A 257 14.56 -1.96 35.70
C ALA A 257 15.24 -2.04 34.30
N PRO A 258 14.66 -1.44 33.24
CA PRO A 258 15.29 -1.31 31.93
C PRO A 258 16.39 -0.23 31.93
N THR A 259 17.39 -0.35 31.05
CA THR A 259 18.34 0.74 30.82
C THR A 259 17.68 1.91 30.07
N LYS A 260 18.23 3.12 30.17
CA LYS A 260 17.75 4.30 29.40
C LYS A 260 17.65 4.03 27.90
N ARG A 261 18.63 3.29 27.33
CA ARG A 261 18.64 2.92 25.90
C ARG A 261 17.50 1.97 25.55
N GLU A 262 17.21 1.01 26.40
CA GLU A 262 16.13 0.05 26.19
C GLU A 262 14.76 0.70 26.35
N ALA A 263 14.58 1.57 27.35
CA ALA A 263 13.36 2.36 27.52
C ALA A 263 13.11 3.26 26.29
N LEU A 264 14.14 3.98 25.82
CA LEU A 264 14.04 4.81 24.61
C LEU A 264 13.73 3.97 23.36
N LYS A 265 14.29 2.76 23.23
CA LYS A 265 13.99 1.86 22.11
C LYS A 265 12.50 1.49 22.07
N ILE A 266 11.89 1.26 23.23
CA ILE A 266 10.44 0.95 23.33
C ILE A 266 9.61 2.19 22.98
N VAL A 267 9.90 3.34 23.59
CA VAL A 267 9.14 4.58 23.35
C VAL A 267 9.26 5.04 21.89
N MET A 268 10.45 4.91 21.28
CA MET A 268 10.66 5.25 19.87
C MET A 268 10.08 4.20 18.91
N SER A 269 9.77 2.99 19.39
CA SER A 269 9.10 1.95 18.58
C SER A 269 7.59 2.17 18.49
N LEU A 270 7.01 3.01 19.35
CA LEU A 270 5.64 3.47 19.25
C LEU A 270 5.56 4.62 18.25
N PHE A 271 4.92 4.37 17.12
CA PHE A 271 4.56 5.43 16.19
C PHE A 271 3.18 5.94 16.57
N ASP A 272 3.09 7.24 16.85
CA ASP A 272 1.81 7.91 17.06
C ASP A 272 1.59 8.90 15.91
N PRO A 273 0.80 8.52 14.89
CA PRO A 273 0.56 9.39 13.75
C PRO A 273 -0.22 10.64 14.12
N LEU A 274 -0.93 10.67 15.25
CA LEU A 274 -1.68 11.85 15.71
C LEU A 274 -0.82 12.81 16.55
N GLY A 275 0.42 12.42 16.88
CA GLY A 275 1.34 13.26 17.66
C GLY A 275 0.93 13.42 19.13
N SER A 276 0.02 12.59 19.63
CA SER A 276 -0.49 12.55 21.00
C SER A 276 0.54 12.07 22.04
N LYS A 277 1.85 12.16 21.75
CA LYS A 277 2.91 11.76 22.67
C LYS A 277 2.65 12.40 24.04
N LEU A 278 2.32 11.51 24.98
CA LEU A 278 2.12 11.74 26.40
C LEU A 278 3.23 12.66 26.91
N ASN A 279 2.86 13.91 27.21
CA ASN A 279 3.58 14.73 28.19
C ASN A 279 3.26 14.22 29.58
#